data_AF-A0A5C6E3U7-F1
#
_entry.id   AF-A0A5C6E3U7-F1
#
_cell.length_a   1.000
_cell.length_b   1.000
_cell.length_c   1.000
_cell.angle_alpha   90.00
_cell.angle_beta   90.00
_cell.angle_gamma   90.00
#
_symmetry.space_group_name_H-M   'P 1'
#
loop_
_entity.id
_entity.type
_entity.pdbx_description
1 polymer ?
#
loop_
_entity_poly.entity_id
_entity_poly.type
_entity_poly.pdbx_seq_one_letter_code
_entity_poly.pdbx_strand_id
1 'polypeptide(L)'
;MSLTNLPGHTPSGVANHFAVSAEIPATSASETFVDRRSSAESSRGERRQFGSSHKGLSEPGRELALAIDQYKVEHHRRYITCDEMLKVLLSLGYSR
;
A
#
# COMPACT_ATOMS: atom_id res chain seq x y z
N MET A 1 -15.75 -56.42 -37.74
CA MET A 1 -14.35 -56.14 -38.10
C MET A 1 -14.18 -54.62 -38.13
N SER A 2 -13.24 -54.10 -37.33
CA SER A 2 -12.56 -52.80 -37.47
C SER A 2 -13.35 -51.52 -37.14
N LEU A 3 -13.12 -50.83 -36.01
CA LEU A 3 -12.00 -49.94 -35.57
C LEU A 3 -12.29 -48.45 -35.91
N THR A 4 -12.50 -47.62 -34.87
CA THR A 4 -11.72 -46.40 -34.57
C THR A 4 -12.28 -45.70 -33.32
N ASN A 5 -11.63 -45.90 -32.19
CA ASN A 5 -11.78 -45.06 -31.00
C ASN A 5 -10.46 -44.29 -30.85
N LEU A 6 -10.48 -42.97 -30.97
CA LEU A 6 -9.38 -42.10 -30.57
C LEU A 6 -9.65 -41.60 -29.14
N PRO A 7 -8.70 -41.78 -28.22
CA PRO A 7 -8.50 -40.81 -27.16
C PRO A 7 -7.11 -40.16 -27.25
N GLY A 8 -7.11 -38.88 -26.91
CA GLY A 8 -6.01 -37.95 -27.07
C GLY A 8 -4.76 -38.29 -26.27
N HIS A 9 -3.67 -37.77 -26.82
CA HIS A 9 -2.36 -37.61 -26.22
C HIS A 9 -2.46 -36.96 -24.82
N THR A 10 -2.07 -37.69 -23.77
CA THR A 10 -1.69 -37.12 -22.48
C THR A 10 -0.16 -36.94 -22.47
N PRO A 11 0.35 -35.71 -22.44
CA PRO A 11 1.77 -35.52 -22.14
C PRO A 11 2.01 -35.80 -20.65
N SER A 12 2.90 -36.76 -20.45
CA SER A 12 3.64 -37.08 -19.23
C SER A 12 4.07 -35.83 -18.46
N GLY A 13 3.57 -35.69 -17.24
CA GLY A 13 4.06 -34.74 -16.24
C GLY A 13 4.51 -35.53 -15.02
N VAL A 14 5.82 -35.77 -14.96
CA VAL A 14 6.57 -36.40 -13.86
C VAL A 14 6.03 -36.02 -12.48
N ALA A 15 5.50 -37.02 -11.77
CA ALA A 15 5.20 -36.94 -10.36
C ALA A 15 6.51 -36.86 -9.57
N ASN A 16 6.88 -35.65 -9.15
CA ASN A 16 7.90 -35.49 -8.11
C ASN A 16 7.30 -35.95 -6.77
N HIS A 17 7.55 -37.23 -6.51
CA HIS A 17 7.39 -37.91 -5.24
C HIS A 17 8.32 -37.28 -4.19
N PHE A 18 7.78 -36.35 -3.40
CA PHE A 18 8.41 -35.88 -2.17
C PHE A 18 7.71 -36.53 -0.98
N ALA A 19 8.08 -37.79 -0.68
CA ALA A 19 7.67 -38.47 0.53
C ALA A 19 8.48 -37.92 1.72
N VAL A 20 7.86 -37.07 2.52
CA VAL A 20 8.30 -36.81 3.89
C VAL A 20 7.46 -37.69 4.81
N SER A 21 8.05 -38.79 5.28
CA SER A 21 7.56 -39.50 6.44
C SER A 21 7.85 -38.63 7.65
N ALA A 22 6.85 -37.89 8.10
CA ALA A 22 6.84 -37.33 9.44
C ALA A 22 5.65 -37.93 10.16
N GLU A 23 5.92 -38.79 11.14
CA GLU A 23 4.95 -39.09 12.19
C GLU A 23 4.55 -37.75 12.84
N ILE A 24 3.36 -37.27 12.53
CA ILE A 24 2.78 -36.11 13.20
C ILE A 24 2.12 -36.65 14.47
N PRO A 25 2.59 -36.32 15.68
CA PRO A 25 1.78 -36.56 16.87
C PRO A 25 0.50 -35.75 16.69
N ALA A 26 -0.63 -36.45 16.68
CA ALA A 26 -1.96 -35.87 16.61
C ALA A 26 -2.24 -35.05 17.88
N THR A 27 -1.66 -33.87 17.98
CA THR A 27 -2.15 -32.82 18.87
C THR A 27 -3.30 -32.17 18.12
N SER A 28 -4.50 -32.61 18.46
CA SER A 28 -5.77 -32.01 18.09
C SER A 28 -5.87 -30.61 18.70
N ALA A 29 -5.15 -29.64 18.11
CA ALA A 29 -5.51 -28.25 18.19
C ALA A 29 -6.25 -27.95 16.90
N SER A 30 -7.57 -27.85 16.99
CA SER A 30 -8.41 -27.30 15.93
C SER A 30 -8.02 -25.84 15.71
N GLU A 31 -6.92 -25.59 14.99
CA GLU A 31 -6.62 -24.29 14.44
C GLU A 31 -7.60 -24.04 13.30
N THR A 32 -8.77 -23.52 13.66
CA THR A 32 -9.76 -22.99 12.72
C THR A 32 -9.05 -22.10 11.72
N PHE A 33 -9.09 -22.49 10.43
CA PHE A 33 -8.55 -21.68 9.34
C PHE A 33 -9.16 -20.28 9.39
N VAL A 34 -8.37 -19.29 9.78
CA VAL A 34 -8.80 -17.89 9.86
C VAL A 34 -8.76 -17.31 8.45
N ASP A 35 -9.92 -17.19 7.80
CA ASP A 35 -10.04 -16.47 6.53
C ASP A 35 -9.84 -14.96 6.76
N ARG A 36 -8.65 -14.46 6.40
CA ARG A 36 -8.28 -13.05 6.57
C ARG A 36 -9.03 -12.10 5.64
N ARG A 37 -9.75 -12.62 4.64
CA ARG A 37 -10.56 -11.80 3.71
C ARG A 37 -11.88 -11.36 4.35
N SER A 38 -12.31 -12.06 5.40
CA SER A 38 -13.54 -11.77 6.15
C SER A 38 -13.38 -10.67 7.20
N SER A 39 -12.15 -10.24 7.51
CA SER A 39 -11.93 -9.09 8.38
C SER A 39 -12.19 -7.78 7.62
N ALA A 40 -13.47 -7.52 7.38
CA ALA A 40 -13.97 -6.22 6.95
C ALA A 40 -14.11 -5.28 8.15
N GLU A 41 -13.16 -5.26 9.08
CA GLU A 41 -13.02 -4.09 9.94
C GLU A 41 -12.30 -3.02 9.15
N SER A 42 -13.09 -2.03 8.77
CA SER A 42 -12.72 -0.86 8.03
C SER A 42 -11.58 -0.10 8.73
N SER A 43 -10.33 -0.47 8.43
CA SER A 43 -9.25 0.51 8.48
C SER A 43 -9.44 1.49 7.31
N ARG A 44 -10.53 2.26 7.36
CA ARG A 44 -10.63 3.57 6.69
C ARG A 44 -9.76 4.58 7.44
N GLY A 45 -8.60 4.14 7.92
CA GLY A 45 -7.54 5.02 8.36
C GLY A 45 -7.25 5.92 7.17
N GLU A 46 -7.50 7.21 7.35
CA GLU A 46 -7.30 8.21 6.32
C GLU A 46 -5.95 7.96 5.67
N ARG A 47 -5.95 7.72 4.35
CA ARG A 47 -4.74 7.46 3.55
C ARG A 47 -3.85 8.70 3.42
N ARG A 48 -3.95 9.63 4.35
CA ARG A 48 -3.19 10.87 4.48
C ARG A 48 -2.93 11.12 5.96
N GLN A 49 -2.02 10.36 6.55
CA GLN A 49 -1.43 10.70 7.86
C GLN A 49 -0.72 12.08 7.86
N PHE A 50 -0.57 12.71 6.70
CA PHE A 50 -0.10 14.09 6.56
C PHE A 50 -1.21 15.15 6.69
N GLY A 51 -2.47 14.75 6.89
CA GLY A 51 -3.63 15.67 6.95
C GLY A 51 -3.66 16.60 8.17
N SER A 52 -2.85 16.34 9.20
CA SER A 52 -2.86 17.11 10.45
C SER A 52 -1.47 17.64 10.87
N SER A 53 -0.55 17.90 9.93
CA SER A 53 0.79 18.42 10.29
C SER A 53 0.81 19.88 10.78
N HIS A 54 -0.33 20.58 10.80
CA HIS A 54 -0.42 21.98 11.22
C HIS A 54 -0.67 22.14 12.73
N LYS A 55 -0.93 21.05 13.47
CA LYS A 55 -1.48 21.08 14.84
C LYS A 55 -0.46 21.41 15.96
N GLY A 56 0.78 21.75 15.61
CA GLY A 56 1.83 22.15 16.55
C GLY A 56 2.78 23.23 16.02
N LEU A 57 2.40 23.88 14.91
CA LEU A 57 3.16 24.98 14.35
C LEU A 57 2.80 26.29 15.05
N SER A 58 3.76 27.21 15.16
CA SER A 58 3.47 28.60 15.47
C SER A 58 2.52 29.18 14.41
N GLU A 59 1.79 30.23 14.76
CA GLU A 59 0.91 30.93 13.82
C GLU A 59 1.58 31.28 12.47
N PRO A 60 2.79 31.88 12.43
CA PRO A 60 3.49 32.13 11.17
C PRO A 60 3.90 30.83 10.43
N GLY A 61 4.24 29.77 11.18
CA GLY A 61 4.54 28.46 10.59
C GLY A 61 3.32 27.80 9.93
N ARG A 62 2.14 27.99 10.52
CA ARG A 62 0.86 27.51 9.95
C ARG A 62 0.51 28.27 8.67
N GLU A 63 0.66 29.59 8.68
CA GLU A 63 0.44 30.43 7.49
C GLU A 63 1.37 30.02 6.34
N LEU A 64 2.65 29.84 6.62
CA LEU A 64 3.62 29.37 5.63
C LEU A 64 3.25 27.99 5.05
N ALA A 65 2.86 27.04 5.91
CA ALA A 65 2.49 25.71 5.47
C ALA A 65 1.26 25.73 4.54
N LEU A 66 0.25 26.55 4.84
CA LEU A 66 -0.92 26.74 3.97
C LEU A 66 -0.52 27.34 2.62
N ALA A 67 0.34 28.35 2.62
CA ALA A 67 0.82 28.98 1.39
C ALA A 67 1.60 28.00 0.50
N ILE A 68 2.44 27.14 1.09
CA ILE A 68 3.18 26.09 0.37
C ILE A 68 2.22 25.06 -0.23
N ASP A 69 1.21 24.62 0.52
CA ASP A 69 0.25 23.65 0.03
C ASP A 69 -0.61 24.21 -1.11
N GLN A 70 -1.01 25.49 -1.02
CA GLN A 70 -1.66 26.18 -2.12
C GLN A 70 -0.76 26.26 -3.36
N TYR A 71 0.50 26.66 -3.18
CA TYR A 71 1.48 26.73 -4.28
C TYR A 71 1.64 25.38 -5.00
N LYS A 72 1.71 24.28 -4.24
CA LYS A 72 1.83 22.91 -4.78
C LYS A 72 0.61 22.50 -5.60
N VAL A 73 -0.59 22.86 -5.15
CA VAL A 73 -1.84 22.58 -5.87
C VAL A 73 -1.90 23.38 -7.18
N GLU A 74 -1.58 24.67 -7.13
CA GLU A 74 -1.59 25.56 -8.30
C GLU A 74 -0.59 25.11 -9.38
N HIS A 75 0.58 24.63 -8.97
CA HIS A 75 1.63 24.20 -9.90
C HIS A 75 1.50 22.72 -10.27
N HIS A 76 0.54 21.99 -9.70
CA HIS A 76 0.33 20.54 -9.90
C HIS A 76 1.58 19.68 -9.63
N ARG A 77 2.36 20.04 -8.60
CA ARG A 77 3.61 19.32 -8.23
C ARG A 77 3.54 18.76 -6.82
N ARG A 78 4.24 17.64 -6.63
CA ARG A 78 4.34 16.98 -5.32
C ARG A 78 5.37 17.63 -4.39
N TYR A 79 6.39 18.27 -4.97
CA TYR A 79 7.54 18.85 -4.25
C TYR A 79 7.76 20.29 -4.70
N ILE A 80 8.36 21.09 -3.81
CA ILE A 80 8.74 22.49 -4.02
C ILE A 80 10.27 22.62 -3.99
N THR A 81 10.87 23.43 -4.85
CA THR A 81 12.31 23.73 -4.84
C THR A 81 12.65 24.82 -3.81
N CYS A 82 13.93 25.00 -3.49
CA CYS A 82 14.36 26.05 -2.56
C CYS A 82 13.97 27.46 -3.04
N ASP A 83 14.11 27.73 -4.33
CA ASP A 83 13.73 29.03 -4.93
C ASP A 83 12.23 29.25 -4.88
N GLU A 84 11.44 28.20 -5.12
CA GLU A 84 9.99 28.27 -5.01
C GLU A 84 9.55 28.51 -3.55
N MET A 85 10.21 27.86 -2.59
CA MET A 85 9.98 28.12 -1.16
C MET A 85 10.33 29.56 -0.77
N LEU A 86 11.43 30.11 -1.31
CA LEU A 86 11.81 31.51 -1.10
C LEU A 86 10.76 32.47 -1.68
N LYS A 87 10.23 32.19 -2.87
CA LYS A 87 9.14 32.99 -3.46
C LYS A 87 7.89 33.02 -2.58
N VAL A 88 7.49 31.86 -2.04
CA VAL A 88 6.35 31.77 -1.10
C VAL A 88 6.64 32.60 0.15
N LEU A 89 7.84 32.50 0.73
CA LEU A 89 8.23 33.27 1.90
C LEU A 89 8.15 34.80 1.66
N LEU A 90 8.67 35.25 0.52
CA LEU A 90 8.62 36.67 0.13
C LEU A 90 7.20 37.15 -0.16
N SER A 91 6.33 36.29 -0.72
CA SER A 91 4.92 36.64 -0.99
C SER A 91 4.12 36.88 0.29
N LEU A 92 4.50 36.23 1.39
CA LEU A 92 3.93 36.44 2.72
C LEU A 92 4.55 37.66 3.44
N GLY A 93 5.51 38.35 2.81
CA GLY A 93 6.16 39.53 3.37
C GLY A 93 7.28 39.22 4.37
N TYR A 94 7.71 37.96 4.49
CA TYR A 94 8.87 37.63 5.31
C TYR A 94 10.15 38.12 4.62
N SER A 95 10.88 38.99 5.31
CA SER A 95 12.22 39.45 4.92
C SER A 95 13.28 38.86 5.85
N ARG A 96 14.49 38.70 5.33
CA ARG A 96 15.67 38.35 6.13
C ARG A 96 16.19 39.56 6.89
#